data_AF-A0A0A2M238-F1
#
_entry.id   AF-A0A0A2M238-F1
#
_cell.length_a   1.000
_cell.length_b   1.000
_cell.length_c   1.000
_cell.angle_alpha   90.00
_cell.angle_beta   90.00
_cell.angle_gamma   90.00
#
_symmetry.space_group_name_H-M   'P 1'
#
loop_
_entity.id
_entity.type
_entity.pdbx_description
1 polymer ?
#
loop_
_entity_poly.entity_id
_entity_poly.type
_entity_poly.pdbx_seq_one_letter_code
_entity_poly.pdbx_strand_id
1 'polypeptide(L)' 'SENKILTTKNGHGKRGIRVYPTWNITENKQAKKTQNWQTKYFVEIWNETDINKAKKLLKIELKELT' A
#
# COMPACT_ATOMS: atom_id res chain seq x y z
N SER A 1 -5.64 -14.24 1.68
CA SER A 1 -5.03 -12.94 1.38
C SER A 1 -5.75 -11.86 2.19
N GLU A 2 -5.02 -11.02 2.92
CA GLU A 2 -5.57 -10.07 3.92
C GLU A 2 -6.67 -9.15 3.34
N ASN A 3 -6.49 -8.68 2.10
CA ASN A 3 -7.45 -7.78 1.43
C ASN A 3 -8.24 -8.44 0.28
N LYS A 4 -8.15 -9.77 0.13
CA LYS A 4 -8.82 -10.57 -0.93
C LYS A 4 -8.58 -10.04 -2.35
N ILE A 5 -7.39 -9.47 -2.59
CA ILE A 5 -7.02 -8.97 -3.93
C ILE A 5 -6.62 -10.13 -4.83
N LEU A 6 -5.74 -11.01 -4.35
CA LEU A 6 -5.28 -12.18 -5.07
C LEU A 6 -6.23 -13.36 -4.87
N THR A 7 -6.45 -14.13 -5.93
CA THR A 7 -7.13 -15.42 -5.90
C THR A 7 -6.41 -16.38 -4.96
N THR A 8 -7.19 -17.15 -4.20
CA THR A 8 -6.69 -18.23 -3.35
C THR A 8 -7.46 -19.50 -3.64
N LYS A 9 -7.03 -20.65 -3.09
CA LYS A 9 -7.79 -21.91 -3.19
C LYS A 9 -9.24 -21.78 -2.67
N ASN A 10 -9.49 -20.82 -1.79
CA ASN A 10 -10.79 -20.63 -1.12
C ASN A 10 -11.62 -19.50 -1.74
N GLY A 11 -11.23 -18.94 -2.89
CA GLY A 11 -12.04 -17.93 -3.59
C GLY A 11 -11.29 -17.06 -4.59
N HIS A 12 -12.05 -16.47 -5.52
CA HIS A 12 -11.55 -15.59 -6.56
C HIS A 12 -11.13 -14.22 -6.01
N GLY A 13 -10.02 -13.70 -6.55
CA GLY A 13 -9.55 -12.35 -6.30
C GLY A 13 -10.35 -11.28 -7.05
N LYS A 14 -9.87 -10.04 -6.98
CA LYS A 14 -10.46 -8.90 -7.70
C LYS A 14 -9.73 -8.68 -9.02
N ARG A 15 -10.49 -8.34 -10.07
CA ARG A 15 -9.94 -8.00 -11.40
C ARG A 15 -9.53 -6.53 -11.55
N GLY A 16 -9.88 -5.69 -10.59
CA GLY A 16 -9.50 -4.28 -10.52
C GLY A 16 -9.67 -3.74 -9.12
N ILE A 17 -8.85 -2.75 -8.74
CA ILE A 17 -8.91 -2.09 -7.44
C ILE A 17 -8.75 -0.57 -7.61
N ARG A 18 -9.33 0.18 -6.68
CA ARG A 18 -9.00 1.60 -6.47
C ARG A 18 -7.93 1.70 -5.40
N VAL A 19 -7.04 2.66 -5.56
CA VAL A 19 -6.03 3.00 -4.56
C VAL A 19 -6.30 4.43 -4.08
N TYR A 20 -6.42 4.61 -2.76
CA TYR A 20 -6.73 5.89 -2.13
C TYR A 20 -5.47 6.43 -1.42
N PRO A 21 -4.81 7.45 -1.99
CA PRO A 21 -3.65 8.09 -1.36
C PRO A 21 -4.04 8.87 -0.09
N THR A 22 -3.05 9.27 0.70
CA THR A 22 -3.22 10.05 1.94
C THR A 22 -3.94 11.38 1.72
N TRP A 23 -3.68 12.05 0.60
CA TRP A 23 -4.29 13.33 0.25
C TRP A 23 -5.72 13.24 -0.32
N ASN A 24 -6.26 12.04 -0.54
CA ASN A 24 -7.63 11.88 -1.01
C ASN A 24 -8.60 11.75 0.17
N ILE A 25 -9.67 12.54 0.18
CA ILE A 25 -10.71 12.43 1.21
C ILE A 25 -11.70 11.34 0.78
N THR A 26 -11.77 10.26 1.55
CA THR A 26 -12.75 9.19 1.31
C THR A 26 -13.99 9.40 2.17
N GLU A 27 -15.16 9.57 1.56
CA GLU A 27 -16.39 9.90 2.30
C GLU A 27 -17.08 8.66 2.89
N ASN A 28 -17.19 7.59 2.11
CA ASN A 28 -17.92 6.39 2.51
C ASN A 28 -17.08 5.44 3.40
N LYS A 29 -17.78 4.63 4.23
CA LYS A 29 -17.14 3.73 5.21
C LYS A 29 -16.24 2.67 4.57
N GLN A 30 -16.58 2.20 3.36
CA GLN A 30 -15.80 1.16 2.68
C GLN A 30 -14.48 1.69 2.11
N ALA A 31 -14.52 2.88 1.51
CA ALA A 31 -13.35 3.58 1.01
C ALA A 31 -12.41 3.97 2.15
N LYS A 32 -12.93 4.48 3.28
CA LYS A 32 -12.15 4.73 4.50
C LYS A 32 -11.40 3.48 4.99
N LYS A 33 -12.09 2.35 5.12
CA LYS A 33 -11.45 1.07 5.50
C LYS A 33 -10.37 0.65 4.50
N THR A 34 -10.61 0.88 3.21
CA THR A 34 -9.66 0.54 2.15
C THR A 34 -8.43 1.45 2.19
N GLN A 35 -8.63 2.75 2.36
CA GLN A 35 -7.57 3.75 2.52
C GLN A 35 -6.69 3.44 3.73
N ASN A 36 -7.28 3.08 4.88
CA ASN A 36 -6.53 2.81 6.11
C ASN A 36 -5.44 1.75 5.97
N TRP A 37 -5.66 0.69 5.18
CA TRP A 37 -4.61 -0.30 4.95
C TRP A 37 -3.69 0.13 3.80
N GLN A 38 -4.22 0.79 2.76
CA GLN A 38 -3.43 1.21 1.60
C GLN A 38 -2.37 2.25 1.95
N THR A 39 -2.69 3.25 2.77
CA THR A 39 -1.78 4.35 3.14
C THR A 39 -0.50 3.88 3.84
N LYS A 40 -0.54 2.70 4.49
CA LYS A 40 0.66 2.07 5.08
C LYS A 40 1.74 1.74 4.03
N TYR A 41 1.34 1.56 2.79
CA TYR A 41 2.20 1.16 1.66
C TYR A 41 2.53 2.34 0.73
N PHE A 42 2.03 3.56 1.00
CA PHE A 42 2.39 4.75 0.23
C PHE A 42 3.75 5.29 0.64
N VAL A 43 4.53 5.71 -0.36
CA VAL A 43 5.73 6.54 -0.19
C VAL A 43 5.48 7.80 -1.01
N GLU A 44 5.52 8.96 -0.35
CA GLU A 44 5.33 10.23 -1.02
C GLU A 44 6.65 10.68 -1.65
N ILE A 45 6.58 11.15 -2.91
CA ILE A 45 7.73 11.64 -3.66
C ILE A 45 7.57 13.16 -3.79
N TRP A 46 8.06 13.88 -2.79
CA TRP A 46 8.12 15.35 -2.74
C TRP A 46 9.56 15.78 -2.39
N ASN A 47 9.73 16.94 -1.73
CA ASN A 47 11.03 17.52 -1.36
C ASN A 47 11.93 16.54 -0.58
N GLU A 48 11.35 15.73 0.30
CA GLU A 48 12.06 14.65 1.00
C GLU A 48 11.25 13.35 0.85
N THR A 49 11.92 12.28 0.40
CA THR A 49 11.34 10.95 0.23
C THR A 49 11.94 10.01 1.28
N ASP A 50 11.09 9.27 2.01
CA ASP A 50 11.56 8.24 2.95
C ASP A 50 12.05 7.00 2.18
N ILE A 51 13.32 7.03 1.78
CA ILE A 51 13.99 5.95 1.04
C ILE A 51 14.07 4.67 1.88
N ASN A 52 14.18 4.78 3.21
CA ASN A 52 14.25 3.61 4.09
C ASN A 52 12.91 2.86 4.11
N LYS A 53 11.79 3.58 4.18
CA LYS A 53 10.45 3.00 4.03
C LYS A 53 10.29 2.34 2.66
N ALA A 54 10.71 3.01 1.57
CA ALA A 54 10.63 2.45 0.22
C ALA A 54 11.42 1.14 0.10
N LYS A 55 12.67 1.10 0.57
CA LYS A 55 13.50 -0.10 0.58
C LYS A 55 12.86 -1.23 1.39
N LYS A 56 12.32 -0.92 2.59
CA LYS A 56 11.61 -1.89 3.44
C LYS A 56 10.39 -2.48 2.74
N LEU A 57 9.57 -1.65 2.09
CA LEU A 57 8.37 -2.10 1.36
C LEU A 57 8.72 -2.99 0.15
N LEU A 58 9.78 -2.63 -0.57
CA LEU A 58 10.26 -3.38 -1.74
C LEU A 58 11.14 -4.58 -1.37
N LYS A 59 11.43 -4.79 -0.07
CA LYS A 59 12.32 -5.84 0.45
C LYS A 59 13.71 -5.79 -0.18
N ILE A 60 14.22 -4.58 -0.43
CA ILE A 60 15.58 -4.37 -0.90
C ILE A 60 16.49 -4.40 0.34
N GLU A 61 17.51 -5.26 0.33
CA GLU A 61 18.52 -5.29 1.39
C GLU A 61 19.18 -3.92 1.53
N LEU A 62 19.15 -3.38 2.74
CA LEU A 62 19.99 -2.25 3.12
C LEU A 62 21.41 -2.82 3.27
N LYS A 63 22.22 -2.76 2.21
CA LYS A 63 23.66 -2.89 2.41
C LYS A 63 24.07 -1.72 3.28
N GLU A 64 24.45 -2.01 4.52
CA GLU A 64 25.17 -1.04 5.33
C GLU A 64 26.47 -0.73 4.57
N LEU A 65 26.72 0.56 4.35
CA LEU A 65 28.03 1.03 3.93
C LEU A 65 28.95 0.85 5.15
N THR A 66 29.53 -0.34 5.28
CA THR A 66 30.80 -0.51 6.01
C THR A 66 31.93 0.12 5.22
#